data_AF-A0A136IPG4-F1
#
_entry.id   AF-A0A136IPG4-F1
#
_cell.length_a   1.000
_cell.length_b   1.000
_cell.length_c   1.000
_cell.angle_alpha   90.00
_cell.angle_beta   90.00
_cell.angle_gamma   90.00
#
_symmetry.space_group_name_H-M   'P 1'
#
loop_
_entity.id
_entity.type
_entity.pdbx_description
1 polymer ?
#
loop_
_entity_poly.entity_id
_entity_poly.type
_entity_poly.pdbx_seq_one_letter_code
_entity_poly.pdbx_strand_id
1 'polypeptide(L)'
;MAAAKYANIWGKRHNLAAWILQTISCIVFLGVYINSMVVRRNHWAGDLIHLDAIVIICLASITLIFNLVEIILFNKGALNPVVLLVFAVFKTLFWGFWFFAALIAASYTYGRAEPVTIVFSLVLFTTSISQLVIGSIFVHRKRKGTLRDVRVPSGEQVVKDAV
;
A
#
# COMPACT_ATOMS: atom_id res chain seq x y z
N MET A 1 -18.79 17.08 9.74
CA MET A 1 -18.08 18.34 9.43
C MET A 1 -16.58 18.28 9.81
N ALA A 2 -15.90 17.15 9.60
CA ALA A 2 -14.46 16.97 9.89
C ALA A 2 -13.57 16.92 8.62
N ALA A 3 -14.20 16.86 7.43
CA ALA A 3 -13.53 16.65 6.16
C ALA A 3 -12.67 17.85 5.70
N ALA A 4 -13.08 19.08 6.01
CA ALA A 4 -12.32 20.28 5.64
C ALA A 4 -11.02 20.46 6.46
N LYS A 5 -10.93 19.84 7.65
CA LYS A 5 -9.83 20.05 8.61
C LYS A 5 -8.49 19.47 8.18
N TYR A 6 -8.49 18.57 7.20
CA TYR A 6 -7.31 17.81 6.78
C TYR A 6 -6.94 18.02 5.30
N ALA A 7 -7.75 18.73 4.51
CA ALA A 7 -7.56 18.86 3.06
C ALA A 7 -6.15 19.32 2.63
N ASN A 8 -5.53 20.26 3.35
CA ASN A 8 -4.20 20.79 2.98
C ASN A 8 -3.01 19.90 3.37
N ILE A 9 -3.20 18.90 4.23
CA ILE A 9 -2.11 18.02 4.72
C ILE A 9 -2.05 16.73 3.91
N TRP A 10 -3.19 16.30 3.38
CA TRP A 10 -3.34 15.10 2.56
C TRP A 10 -3.06 15.30 1.07
N GLY A 11 -2.80 16.54 0.62
CA GLY A 11 -2.46 16.87 -0.77
C GLY A 11 -1.05 16.43 -1.23
N LYS A 12 -0.27 15.72 -0.41
CA LYS A 12 1.05 15.24 -0.81
C LYS A 12 0.92 14.08 -1.81
N ARG A 13 1.12 14.39 -3.09
CA ARG A 13 1.20 13.50 -4.26
C ARG A 13 1.99 12.19 -4.03
N HIS A 14 2.90 12.17 -3.07
CA HIS A 14 3.70 11.02 -2.69
C HIS A 14 2.89 9.78 -2.28
N ASN A 15 1.76 9.95 -1.57
CA ASN A 15 0.95 8.80 -1.16
C ASN A 15 0.18 8.20 -2.36
N LEU A 16 -0.27 9.07 -3.26
CA LEU A 16 -0.91 8.67 -4.52
C LEU A 16 0.07 7.90 -5.41
N ALA A 17 1.32 8.36 -5.52
CA ALA A 17 2.36 7.66 -6.27
C ALA A 17 2.62 6.25 -5.73
N ALA A 18 2.68 6.09 -4.39
CA ALA A 18 2.84 4.78 -3.76
C ALA A 18 1.66 3.85 -4.07
N TRP A 19 0.41 4.34 -4.01
CA TRP A 19 -0.77 3.55 -4.36
C TRP A 19 -0.78 3.13 -5.83
N ILE A 20 -0.44 4.03 -6.75
CA ILE A 20 -0.36 3.73 -8.19
C ILE A 20 0.69 2.65 -8.43
N LEU A 21 1.89 2.83 -7.88
CA LEU A 21 3.01 1.91 -8.10
C LEU A 21 2.70 0.52 -7.53
N GLN A 22 2.06 0.46 -6.35
CA GLN A 22 1.64 -0.79 -5.74
C GLN A 22 0.52 -1.49 -6.53
N THR A 23 -0.44 -0.72 -7.05
CA THR A 23 -1.57 -1.24 -7.86
C THR A 23 -1.07 -1.80 -9.18
N ILE A 24 -0.22 -1.07 -9.90
CA ILE A 24 0.38 -1.54 -11.16
C ILE A 24 1.21 -2.80 -10.91
N SER A 25 2.04 -2.79 -9.86
CA SER A 25 2.86 -3.95 -9.51
C SER A 25 2.00 -5.18 -9.21
N CYS A 26 0.90 -5.03 -8.46
CA CYS A 26 -0.03 -6.13 -8.17
C CYS A 26 -0.73 -6.66 -9.43
N ILE A 27 -1.16 -5.77 -10.35
CA ILE A 27 -1.81 -6.18 -11.60
C ILE A 27 -0.84 -6.97 -12.47
N VAL A 28 0.41 -6.50 -12.60
CA VAL A 28 1.44 -7.21 -13.36
C VAL A 28 1.72 -8.58 -12.72
N PHE A 29 1.84 -8.64 -11.39
CA PHE A 29 2.03 -9.89 -10.67
C PHE A 29 0.89 -10.89 -10.91
N LEU A 30 -0.36 -10.44 -10.82
CA LEU A 30 -1.52 -11.27 -11.14
C LEU A 30 -1.46 -11.78 -12.58
N GLY A 31 -1.16 -10.92 -13.56
CA GLY A 31 -1.05 -11.31 -14.96
C GLY A 31 0.01 -12.39 -15.20
N VAL A 32 1.22 -12.21 -14.64
CA VAL A 32 2.31 -13.20 -14.76
C VAL A 32 1.92 -14.53 -14.14
N TYR A 33 1.39 -14.54 -12.92
CA TYR A 33 1.07 -15.79 -12.22
C TYR A 33 -0.15 -16.51 -12.78
N ILE A 34 -1.18 -15.78 -13.20
CA ILE A 34 -2.33 -16.37 -13.92
C ILE A 34 -1.86 -17.00 -15.23
N ASN A 35 -1.03 -16.29 -16.01
CA ASN A 35 -0.49 -16.84 -17.26
C ASN A 35 0.36 -18.10 -16.99
N SER A 36 1.22 -18.08 -15.97
CA SER A 36 1.99 -19.24 -15.53
C SER A 36 1.11 -20.43 -15.16
N MET A 37 -0.03 -20.21 -14.48
CA MET A 37 -1.00 -21.27 -14.18
C MET A 37 -1.66 -21.83 -15.46
N VAL A 38 -2.02 -20.97 -16.42
CA VAL A 38 -2.65 -21.39 -17.67
C VAL A 38 -1.68 -22.20 -18.53
N VAL A 39 -0.43 -21.75 -18.68
CA VAL A 39 0.61 -22.45 -19.46
C VAL A 39 0.95 -23.80 -18.81
N ARG A 40 1.04 -23.86 -17.48
CA ARG A 40 1.39 -25.08 -16.75
C ARG A 40 0.20 -26.02 -16.50
N ARG A 41 -1.02 -25.64 -16.92
CA ARG A 41 -2.26 -26.43 -16.73
C ARG A 41 -2.17 -27.85 -17.27
N ASN A 42 -1.36 -28.08 -18.32
CA ASN A 42 -1.25 -29.38 -18.99
C ASN A 42 -0.14 -30.28 -18.42
N HIS A 43 0.73 -29.75 -17.57
CA HIS A 43 1.82 -30.52 -16.95
C HIS A 43 1.42 -30.83 -15.50
N TRP A 44 0.77 -31.99 -15.31
CA TRP A 44 0.30 -32.58 -14.04
C TRP A 44 1.43 -32.93 -13.05
N ALA A 45 2.55 -32.22 -13.06
CA ALA A 45 3.72 -32.51 -12.25
C ALA A 45 3.98 -31.37 -11.26
N GLY A 46 3.44 -31.53 -10.04
CA GLY A 46 3.98 -30.91 -8.83
C GLY A 46 2.98 -30.05 -8.03
N ASP A 47 2.37 -30.64 -7.01
CA ASP A 47 1.48 -29.97 -6.04
C ASP A 47 2.08 -28.70 -5.41
N LEU A 48 3.41 -28.63 -5.28
CA LEU A 48 4.10 -27.49 -4.67
C LEU A 48 4.14 -26.23 -5.55
N ILE A 49 4.16 -26.38 -6.88
CA ILE A 49 4.20 -25.23 -7.82
C ILE A 49 2.84 -24.52 -7.87
N HIS A 50 1.76 -25.26 -7.64
CA HIS A 50 0.41 -24.70 -7.64
C HIS A 50 0.11 -23.88 -6.39
N LEU A 51 0.64 -24.28 -5.23
CA LEU A 51 0.42 -23.56 -3.97
C LEU A 51 1.05 -22.16 -3.98
N ASP A 52 2.27 -22.01 -4.52
CA ASP A 52 2.95 -20.72 -4.64
C ASP A 52 2.13 -19.70 -5.43
N ALA A 53 1.67 -20.09 -6.62
CA ALA A 53 0.88 -19.23 -7.49
C ALA A 53 -0.46 -18.80 -6.84
N ILE A 54 -1.14 -19.73 -6.17
CA ILE A 54 -2.41 -19.44 -5.48
C ILE A 54 -2.18 -18.44 -4.34
N VAL A 55 -1.12 -18.63 -3.53
CA VAL A 55 -0.82 -17.74 -2.40
C VAL A 55 -0.52 -16.33 -2.91
N ILE A 56 0.25 -16.18 -3.97
CA ILE A 56 0.56 -14.87 -4.55
C ILE A 56 -0.68 -14.20 -5.12
N ILE A 57 -1.54 -14.93 -5.83
CA ILE A 57 -2.79 -14.39 -6.36
C ILE A 57 -3.67 -13.88 -5.22
N CYS A 58 -3.80 -14.65 -4.13
CA CYS A 58 -4.53 -14.23 -2.93
C CYS A 58 -3.92 -12.98 -2.29
N LEU A 59 -2.60 -12.94 -2.08
CA LEU A 59 -1.90 -11.80 -1.49
C LEU A 59 -2.01 -10.53 -2.33
N ALA A 60 -1.84 -10.65 -3.65
CA ALA A 60 -2.00 -9.53 -4.58
C ALA A 60 -3.44 -9.02 -4.61
N SER A 61 -4.43 -9.92 -4.60
CA SER A 61 -5.85 -9.55 -4.56
C SER A 61 -6.22 -8.83 -3.26
N ILE A 62 -5.77 -9.33 -2.10
CA ILE A 62 -5.99 -8.67 -0.80
C ILE A 62 -5.33 -7.29 -0.79
N THR A 63 -4.11 -7.17 -1.32
CA THR A 63 -3.40 -5.89 -1.42
C THR A 63 -4.16 -4.88 -2.29
N LEU A 64 -4.73 -5.33 -3.42
CA LEU A 64 -5.59 -4.50 -4.27
C LEU A 64 -6.84 -4.03 -3.54
N ILE A 65 -7.49 -4.91 -2.79
CA ILE A 65 -8.67 -4.53 -1.98
C ILE A 65 -8.29 -3.46 -0.96
N PHE A 66 -7.18 -3.61 -0.24
CA PHE A 66 -6.72 -2.58 0.70
C PHE A 66 -6.40 -1.25 0.01
N ASN A 67 -5.74 -1.28 -1.16
CA ASN A 67 -5.50 -0.07 -1.94
C ASN A 67 -6.82 0.60 -2.37
N LEU A 68 -7.80 -0.17 -2.84
CA LEU A 68 -9.11 0.36 -3.22
C LEU A 68 -9.84 0.99 -2.04
N VAL A 69 -9.86 0.32 -0.89
CA VAL A 69 -10.46 0.85 0.35
C VAL A 69 -9.80 2.18 0.73
N GLU A 70 -8.46 2.25 0.72
CA GLU A 70 -7.73 3.48 1.01
C GLU A 70 -8.05 4.62 0.04
N ILE A 71 -8.10 4.33 -1.27
CA ILE A 71 -8.46 5.31 -2.31
C ILE A 71 -9.89 5.82 -2.11
N ILE A 72 -10.84 4.94 -1.80
CA ILE A 72 -12.23 5.33 -1.54
C ILE A 72 -12.32 6.20 -0.28
N LEU A 73 -11.64 5.83 0.80
CA LEU A 73 -11.61 6.64 2.03
C LEU A 73 -10.92 7.99 1.81
N PHE A 74 -9.88 8.02 0.97
CA PHE A 74 -9.21 9.25 0.55
C PHE A 74 -10.17 10.17 -0.20
N ASN A 75 -10.89 9.64 -1.19
CA ASN A 75 -11.84 10.41 -2.00
C ASN A 75 -13.01 10.94 -1.15
N LYS A 76 -13.42 10.20 -0.12
CA LYS A 76 -14.45 10.64 0.84
C LYS A 76 -13.95 11.68 1.85
N GLY A 77 -12.65 12.02 1.85
CA GLY A 77 -12.06 12.93 2.83
C GLY A 77 -12.14 12.44 4.28
N ALA A 78 -12.41 11.14 4.47
CA ALA A 78 -12.61 10.49 5.77
C ALA A 78 -11.40 9.64 6.18
N LEU A 79 -10.28 9.77 5.46
CA LEU A 79 -9.10 8.96 5.70
C LEU A 79 -8.43 9.35 7.02
N ASN A 80 -8.57 8.48 8.02
CA ASN A 80 -7.91 8.63 9.30
C ASN A 80 -6.45 8.16 9.16
N PRO A 81 -5.44 8.94 9.62
CA PRO A 81 -4.04 8.52 9.54
C PRO A 81 -3.76 7.19 10.24
N VAL A 82 -4.56 6.84 11.26
CA VAL A 82 -4.47 5.54 11.95
C VAL A 82 -4.87 4.39 11.03
N VAL A 83 -5.93 4.55 10.23
CA VAL A 83 -6.41 3.49 9.33
C VAL A 83 -5.38 3.22 8.23
N LEU A 84 -4.81 4.29 7.65
CA LEU A 84 -3.71 4.15 6.69
C LEU A 84 -2.52 3.43 7.31
N LEU A 85 -2.13 3.80 8.54
CA LEU A 85 -1.02 3.15 9.23
C LEU A 85 -1.29 1.66 9.44
N VAL A 86 -2.49 1.28 9.89
CA VAL A 86 -2.87 -0.13 10.12
C VAL A 86 -2.78 -0.94 8.82
N PHE A 87 -3.36 -0.44 7.73
CA PHE A 87 -3.26 -1.13 6.44
C PHE A 87 -1.83 -1.21 5.92
N ALA A 88 -1.04 -0.15 6.08
CA ALA A 88 0.37 -0.16 5.71
C ALA A 88 1.15 -1.22 6.49
N VAL A 89 0.89 -1.38 7.80
CA VAL A 89 1.49 -2.46 8.62
C VAL A 89 1.14 -3.84 8.04
N PHE A 90 -0.14 -4.12 7.79
CA PHE A 90 -0.54 -5.41 7.22
C PHE A 90 0.11 -5.68 5.87
N LYS A 91 0.14 -4.69 4.97
CA LYS A 91 0.83 -4.82 3.67
C LYS A 91 2.32 -5.08 3.84
N THR A 92 3.00 -4.37 4.74
CA THR A 92 4.42 -4.60 5.00
C THR A 92 4.70 -5.98 5.57
N LEU A 93 3.82 -6.51 6.42
CA LEU A 93 3.96 -7.86 6.96
C LEU A 93 3.79 -8.91 5.85
N PHE A 94 2.75 -8.77 5.03
CA PHE A 94 2.49 -9.72 3.94
C PHE A 94 3.61 -9.72 2.89
N TRP A 95 3.96 -8.55 2.36
CA TRP A 95 5.01 -8.44 1.34
C TRP A 95 6.41 -8.64 1.92
N GLY A 96 6.64 -8.28 3.18
CA GLY A 96 7.90 -8.53 3.86
C GLY A 96 8.13 -10.02 4.07
N PHE A 97 7.15 -10.73 4.65
CA PHE A 97 7.21 -12.18 4.80
C PHE A 97 7.44 -12.87 3.46
N TRP A 98 6.69 -12.46 2.42
CA TRP A 98 6.84 -13.02 1.08
C TRP A 98 8.22 -12.73 0.47
N PHE A 99 8.71 -11.50 0.57
CA PHE A 99 10.03 -11.10 0.06
C PHE A 99 11.15 -11.90 0.71
N PHE A 100 11.11 -12.08 2.04
CA PHE A 100 12.10 -12.90 2.74
C PHE A 100 11.99 -14.38 2.35
N ALA A 101 10.78 -14.92 2.21
CA ALA A 101 10.57 -16.28 1.72
C ALA A 101 11.16 -16.47 0.31
N ALA A 102 10.94 -15.50 -0.60
CA ALA A 102 11.50 -15.51 -1.95
C ALA A 102 13.03 -15.42 -1.95
N LEU A 103 13.63 -14.60 -1.07
CA LEU A 103 15.09 -14.53 -0.92
C LEU A 103 15.68 -15.84 -0.40
N ILE A 104 15.04 -16.47 0.59
CA ILE A 104 15.47 -17.76 1.14
C ILE A 104 15.33 -18.86 0.07
N ALA A 105 14.23 -18.90 -0.67
CA ALA A 105 14.07 -19.84 -1.78
C ALA A 105 15.15 -19.65 -2.86
N ALA A 106 15.52 -18.40 -3.15
CA ALA A 106 16.58 -18.09 -4.11
C ALA A 106 17.97 -18.56 -3.65
N SER A 107 18.26 -18.46 -2.34
CA SER A 107 19.54 -18.92 -1.79
C SER A 107 19.65 -20.44 -1.79
N TYR A 108 18.58 -21.17 -1.45
CA TYR A 108 18.57 -22.64 -1.50
C TYR A 108 18.68 -23.21 -2.92
N THR A 109 18.11 -22.53 -3.91
CA THR A 109 18.05 -23.04 -5.30
C THR A 109 19.24 -22.59 -6.17
N TYR A 110 20.34 -22.13 -5.56
CA TYR A 110 21.54 -21.63 -6.25
C TYR A 110 21.22 -20.58 -7.34
N GLY A 111 20.27 -19.67 -7.07
CA GLY A 111 19.94 -18.59 -8.00
C GLY A 111 19.00 -18.97 -9.16
N ARG A 112 18.39 -20.16 -9.17
CA ARG A 112 17.34 -20.52 -10.15
C ARG A 112 15.97 -19.91 -9.85
N ALA A 113 15.83 -19.11 -8.81
CA ALA A 113 14.58 -18.42 -8.52
C ALA A 113 14.23 -17.45 -9.66
N GLU A 114 12.95 -17.34 -10.00
CA GLU A 114 12.46 -16.42 -11.02
C GLU A 114 12.80 -14.97 -10.60
N PRO A 115 13.68 -14.25 -11.32
CA PRO A 115 14.12 -12.92 -10.93
C PRO A 115 12.97 -11.92 -10.82
N VAL A 116 11.92 -12.16 -11.62
CA VAL A 116 10.67 -11.38 -11.61
C VAL A 116 10.05 -11.38 -10.21
N THR A 117 9.99 -12.54 -9.55
CA THR A 117 9.36 -12.65 -8.23
C THR A 117 10.11 -11.83 -7.18
N ILE A 118 11.44 -11.85 -7.22
CA ILE A 118 12.29 -11.10 -6.29
C ILE A 118 12.17 -9.58 -6.52
N VAL A 119 12.26 -9.13 -7.78
CA VAL A 119 12.22 -7.70 -8.11
C VAL A 119 10.89 -7.08 -7.73
N PHE A 120 9.77 -7.71 -8.09
CA PHE A 120 8.45 -7.16 -7.79
C PHE A 120 8.08 -7.28 -6.31
N SER A 121 8.46 -8.37 -5.63
CA SER A 121 8.26 -8.45 -4.17
C SER A 121 9.07 -7.40 -3.42
N LEU A 122 10.30 -7.10 -3.87
CA LEU A 122 11.10 -5.98 -3.36
C LEU A 122 10.40 -4.64 -3.58
N VAL A 123 9.88 -4.39 -4.78
CA VAL A 123 9.15 -3.16 -5.11
C VAL A 123 7.89 -3.02 -4.23
N LEU A 124 7.10 -4.08 -4.08
CA LEU A 124 5.89 -4.07 -3.25
C LEU A 124 6.22 -3.90 -1.76
N PHE A 125 7.30 -4.51 -1.29
CA PHE A 125 7.76 -4.37 0.08
C PHE A 125 8.26 -2.95 0.37
N THR A 126 9.16 -2.41 -0.46
CA THR A 126 9.70 -1.04 -0.30
C THR A 126 8.61 0.04 -0.42
N THR A 127 7.62 -0.17 -1.28
CA THR A 127 6.46 0.72 -1.41
C THR A 127 5.59 0.67 -0.14
N SER A 128 5.36 -0.52 0.41
CA SER A 128 4.61 -0.68 1.66
C SER A 128 5.35 -0.04 2.85
N ILE A 129 6.69 -0.16 2.91
CA ILE A 129 7.51 0.53 3.92
C ILE A 129 7.37 2.04 3.78
N SER A 130 7.42 2.56 2.56
CA SER A 130 7.28 3.99 2.31
C SER A 130 5.93 4.51 2.84
N GLN A 131 4.83 3.78 2.60
CA GLN A 131 3.51 4.08 3.17
C GLN A 131 3.50 3.99 4.70
N LEU A 132 4.16 3.00 5.29
CA LEU A 132 4.27 2.82 6.74
C LEU A 132 4.98 4.00 7.42
N VAL A 133 6.11 4.43 6.85
CA VAL A 133 6.89 5.58 7.35
C VAL A 133 6.07 6.87 7.22
N ILE A 134 5.40 7.09 6.09
CA ILE A 134 4.54 8.25 5.89
C ILE A 134 3.38 8.24 6.92
N GLY A 135 2.72 7.10 7.08
CA GLY A 135 1.65 6.91 8.06
C GLY A 135 2.10 7.18 9.48
N SER A 136 3.27 6.71 9.88
CA SER A 136 3.79 6.86 11.25
C SER A 136 4.12 8.32 11.56
N ILE A 137 4.71 9.05 10.61
CA ILE A 137 4.97 10.49 10.73
C ILE A 137 3.67 11.25 10.94
N PHE A 138 2.60 10.91 10.21
CA PHE A 138 1.30 11.59 10.36
C PHE A 138 0.63 11.30 11.70
N VAL A 139 0.65 10.05 12.16
CA VAL A 139 0.11 9.69 13.48
C VAL A 139 0.87 10.42 14.59
N HIS A 140 2.20 10.53 14.47
CA HIS A 140 3.03 11.27 15.43
C HIS A 140 2.71 12.76 15.45
N ARG A 141 2.55 13.40 14.28
CA ARG A 141 2.14 14.82 14.16
C ARG A 141 0.75 15.06 14.74
N LYS A 142 -0.18 14.13 14.53
CA LYS A 142 -1.52 14.18 15.12
C LYS A 142 -1.46 14.12 16.65
N ARG A 143 -0.61 13.24 17.21
CA ARG A 143 -0.41 13.11 18.67
C ARG A 143 0.19 14.37 19.30
N LYS A 144 1.11 15.05 18.61
CA LYS A 144 1.77 16.28 19.09
C LYS A 144 0.93 17.56 18.93
N GLY A 145 -0.31 17.47 18.45
CA GLY A 145 -1.20 18.63 18.26
C GLY A 145 -0.70 19.65 17.23
N THR A 146 0.35 19.33 16.46
CA THR A 146 1.00 20.25 15.52
C THR A 146 0.28 20.33 14.18
N LEU A 147 -0.84 19.61 14.01
CA LEU A 147 -1.80 19.86 12.94
C LEU A 147 -2.58 21.12 13.31
N ARG A 148 -1.91 22.27 13.18
CA ARG A 148 -2.50 23.57 13.45
C ARG A 148 -3.67 23.74 12.48
N ASP A 149 -4.85 23.77 13.07
CA ASP A 149 -6.12 24.14 12.46
C ASP A 149 -5.92 25.52 11.83
N VAL A 150 -5.57 25.59 10.55
CA VAL A 150 -5.63 26.85 9.80
C VAL A 150 -7.12 27.10 9.61
N ARG A 151 -7.78 27.54 10.68
CA ARG A 151 -9.05 28.24 10.57
C ARG A 151 -8.76 29.43 9.68
N VAL A 152 -9.18 29.35 8.42
CA VAL A 152 -9.43 30.53 7.63
C VAL A 152 -10.36 31.39 8.49
N PRO A 153 -9.99 32.61 8.87
CA PRO A 153 -10.89 33.46 9.63
C PRO A 153 -12.16 33.58 8.78
N SER A 154 -13.27 33.06 9.29
CA SER A 154 -14.58 33.39 8.73
C SER A 154 -14.66 34.91 8.77
N GLY A 155 -15.00 35.54 7.64
CA GLY A 155 -15.02 37.02 7.48
C GLY A 155 -15.83 37.78 8.54
N GLU A 156 -16.52 37.06 9.43
CA GLU A 156 -17.18 37.57 10.64
C GLU A 156 -16.23 38.15 11.71
N GLN A 157 -14.93 37.78 11.74
CA GLN A 157 -13.97 38.42 12.64
C GLN A 157 -13.41 39.75 12.10
N VAL A 158 -13.33 39.91 10.77
CA VAL A 158 -12.82 41.16 10.16
C VAL A 158 -13.77 42.34 10.42
N VAL A 159 -15.08 42.07 10.57
CA VAL A 159 -16.08 43.11 10.85
C VAL A 159 -16.07 43.54 12.32
N LYS A 160 -15.67 42.67 13.25
CA LYS A 160 -15.63 43.00 14.69
C LYS A 160 -14.36 43.74 15.10
N ASP A 161 -13.30 43.63 14.34
CA ASP A 161 -12.05 44.39 14.57
C ASP A 161 -12.04 45.74 13.82
N ALA A 162 -13.09 46.02 13.02
CA ALA A 162 -13.25 47.25 12.24
C ALA A 162 -14.30 48.22 12.84
N VAL A 163 -14.87 47.91 14.00
CA VAL A 163 -15.80 48.76 14.77
C VAL A 163 -15.21 49.00 16.15
#